data_AF-A0A2P6P5F2-F1
#
_entry.id   AF-A0A2P6P5F2-F1
#
_cell.length_a   1.000
_cell.length_b   1.000
_cell.length_c   1.000
_cell.angle_alpha   90.00
_cell.angle_beta   90.00
_cell.angle_gamma   90.00
#
_symmetry.space_group_name_H-M   'P 1'
#
loop_
_entity.id
_entity.type
_entity.pdbx_description
1 polymer ?
#
loop_
_entity_poly.entity_id
_entity_poly.type
_entity_poly.pdbx_seq_one_letter_code
_entity_poly.pdbx_strand_id
1 'polypeptide(L)'
;MIYRFYDDLHSYLASCNIDGVKVDIHNEVELLASGYGGRVALMRHFQEALEESVMRNFGSDNLICSMSLSNDYIYSSKKSAASRVSEDFMPLEKTFQTLHVAAVAFNSLLMGEIVVPDWDMLFSDHYTREFHAAARALGGCPVYVSDKPGSHNFNVLKKLVLPDGSILRARFAGRPTRDCLFSDPVVDGKSLLKIWNLNKVSGVIGVFNCQRAGKWPPIAGAQYVPSSESAPPLIGLVSPIDINMLEDVANESWRGECAVYAYHSGTLSVMPKKDHFEVSLDVLECEVFTISPIMVFGDNLLFAPMGLLDMYNSGGALESLDVSNNDLFDCVVKVRVRGCGRFGAYSNKKPKSCLVNKKEEFIVYNANNGLLVLKLQGDCKVKEIEFMY
;
A
#
# COMPACT_ATOMS: atom_id res chain seq x y z
N MET A 1 -39.51 3.00 6.58
CA MET A 1 -39.08 3.26 7.97
C MET A 1 -37.56 3.28 8.06
N ILE A 2 -36.86 2.28 7.52
CA ILE A 2 -35.39 2.19 7.52
C ILE A 2 -34.71 3.42 6.88
N TYR A 3 -35.09 3.81 5.65
CA TYR A 3 -34.52 5.00 5.01
C TYR A 3 -34.70 6.27 5.84
N ARG A 4 -35.92 6.53 6.36
CA ARG A 4 -36.16 7.72 7.19
C ARG A 4 -35.27 7.75 8.43
N PHE A 5 -35.05 6.61 9.08
CA PHE A 5 -34.12 6.52 10.21
C PHE A 5 -32.70 6.97 9.82
N TYR A 6 -32.16 6.44 8.73
CA TYR A 6 -30.83 6.85 8.27
C TYR A 6 -30.80 8.29 7.76
N ASP A 7 -31.83 8.75 7.05
CA ASP A 7 -31.90 10.10 6.48
C ASP A 7 -31.98 11.16 7.59
N ASP A 8 -32.82 10.94 8.61
CA ASP A 8 -32.93 11.84 9.76
C ASP A 8 -31.60 11.91 10.54
N LEU A 9 -30.96 10.76 10.79
CA LEU A 9 -29.67 10.70 11.47
C LEU A 9 -28.57 11.41 10.66
N HIS A 10 -28.39 11.06 9.39
CA HIS A 10 -27.32 11.62 8.58
C HIS A 10 -27.56 13.09 8.22
N SER A 11 -28.81 13.53 8.04
CA SER A 11 -29.15 14.95 7.91
C SER A 11 -28.70 15.75 9.13
N TYR A 12 -28.93 15.21 10.34
CA TYR A 12 -28.46 15.83 11.57
C TYR A 12 -26.93 15.86 11.63
N LEU A 13 -26.24 14.75 11.35
CA LEU A 13 -24.77 14.71 11.34
C LEU A 13 -24.18 15.72 10.33
N ALA A 14 -24.73 15.78 9.12
CA ALA A 14 -24.33 16.74 8.10
C ALA A 14 -24.56 18.20 8.56
N SER A 15 -25.68 18.48 9.25
CA SER A 15 -25.93 19.82 9.83
C SER A 15 -24.91 20.23 10.91
N CYS A 16 -24.21 19.24 11.50
CA CYS A 16 -23.11 19.42 12.43
C CYS A 16 -21.73 19.46 11.75
N ASN A 17 -21.67 19.54 10.41
CA ASN A 17 -20.45 19.50 9.59
C ASN A 17 -19.65 18.20 9.71
N ILE A 18 -20.31 17.06 9.91
CA ILE A 18 -19.69 15.74 9.79
C ILE A 18 -19.69 15.34 8.31
N ASP A 19 -18.56 14.85 7.82
CA ASP A 19 -18.37 14.53 6.40
C ASP A 19 -18.80 13.11 6.00
N GLY A 20 -19.04 12.20 6.96
CA GLY A 20 -19.37 10.81 6.65
C GLY A 20 -19.53 9.92 7.88
N VAL A 21 -19.67 8.62 7.65
CA VAL A 21 -19.94 7.64 8.71
C VAL A 21 -19.15 6.34 8.54
N LYS A 22 -18.66 5.80 9.65
CA LYS A 22 -18.28 4.39 9.77
C LYS A 22 -19.44 3.64 10.41
N VAL A 23 -19.93 2.59 9.76
CA VAL A 23 -21.01 1.75 10.27
C VAL A 23 -20.43 0.45 10.79
N ASP A 24 -20.62 0.21 12.07
CA ASP A 24 -20.19 -1.01 12.74
C ASP A 24 -21.32 -2.04 12.79
N ILE A 25 -21.00 -3.30 13.09
CA ILE A 25 -22.00 -4.33 13.39
C ILE A 25 -22.97 -4.57 12.22
N HIS A 26 -22.49 -4.30 10.99
CA HIS A 26 -23.35 -4.17 9.83
C HIS A 26 -24.06 -5.48 9.44
N ASN A 27 -23.41 -6.63 9.67
CA ASN A 27 -23.94 -7.94 9.31
C ASN A 27 -24.77 -8.63 10.41
N GLU A 28 -24.84 -8.11 11.64
CA GLU A 28 -25.69 -8.69 12.71
C GLU A 28 -27.19 -8.61 12.42
N VAL A 29 -27.58 -7.82 11.41
CA VAL A 29 -28.98 -7.75 10.94
C VAL A 29 -29.52 -9.15 10.59
N GLU A 30 -28.66 -10.10 10.26
CA GLU A 30 -29.04 -11.49 10.03
C GLU A 30 -29.73 -12.15 11.23
N LEU A 31 -29.33 -11.80 12.46
CA LEU A 31 -29.90 -12.35 13.69
C LEU A 31 -31.35 -11.87 13.93
N LEU A 32 -31.74 -10.77 13.29
CA LEU A 32 -33.06 -10.16 13.43
C LEU A 32 -34.00 -10.50 12.27
N ALA A 33 -33.55 -11.29 11.29
CA ALA A 33 -34.23 -11.40 10.02
C ALA A 33 -35.47 -12.32 10.00
N SER A 34 -35.72 -13.06 11.08
CA SER A 34 -36.90 -13.92 11.22
C SER A 34 -38.18 -13.09 11.16
N GLY A 35 -39.10 -13.46 10.26
CA GLY A 35 -40.33 -12.70 10.01
C GLY A 35 -40.20 -11.49 9.08
N TYR A 36 -38.98 -11.17 8.61
CA TYR A 36 -38.71 -10.00 7.75
C TYR A 36 -38.19 -10.38 6.34
N GLY A 37 -38.52 -11.56 5.86
CA GLY A 37 -38.07 -12.05 4.54
C GLY A 37 -36.69 -12.70 4.52
N GLY A 38 -36.08 -12.90 5.70
CA GLY A 38 -34.78 -13.55 5.86
C GLY A 38 -33.60 -12.60 5.65
N ARG A 39 -32.40 -13.07 6.05
CA ARG A 39 -31.18 -12.24 6.14
C ARG A 39 -30.85 -11.49 4.83
N VAL A 40 -31.02 -12.15 3.69
CA VAL A 40 -30.72 -11.57 2.37
C VAL A 40 -31.63 -10.38 2.05
N ALA A 41 -32.94 -10.53 2.22
CA ALA A 41 -33.89 -9.47 1.89
C ALA A 41 -33.77 -8.30 2.87
N LEU A 42 -33.57 -8.59 4.15
CA LEU A 42 -33.42 -7.56 5.17
C LEU A 42 -32.11 -6.77 4.97
N MET A 43 -30.98 -7.46 4.75
CA MET A 43 -29.69 -6.85 4.47
C MET A 43 -29.77 -5.91 3.27
N ARG A 44 -30.40 -6.35 2.18
CA ARG A 44 -30.59 -5.51 0.99
C ARG A 44 -31.31 -4.21 1.29
N HIS A 45 -32.42 -4.26 2.03
CA HIS A 45 -33.16 -3.05 2.38
C HIS A 45 -32.38 -2.11 3.30
N PHE A 46 -31.59 -2.66 4.24
CA PHE A 46 -30.73 -1.85 5.12
C PHE A 46 -29.58 -1.20 4.36
N GLN A 47 -28.88 -1.96 3.50
CA GLN A 47 -27.76 -1.44 2.72
C GLN A 47 -28.22 -0.38 1.71
N GLU A 48 -29.31 -0.62 0.98
CA GLU A 48 -29.86 0.37 0.04
C GLU A 48 -30.25 1.67 0.75
N ALA A 49 -30.95 1.58 1.88
CA ALA A 49 -31.34 2.73 2.66
C ALA A 49 -30.15 3.50 3.26
N LEU A 50 -29.13 2.78 3.72
CA LEU A 50 -27.89 3.36 4.25
C LEU A 50 -27.15 4.15 3.17
N GLU A 51 -26.87 3.51 2.04
CA GLU A 51 -26.13 4.12 0.93
C GLU A 51 -26.88 5.30 0.32
N GLU A 52 -28.22 5.22 0.18
CA GLU A 52 -29.02 6.35 -0.30
C GLU A 52 -28.98 7.55 0.65
N SER A 53 -29.04 7.31 1.95
CA SER A 53 -28.94 8.38 2.94
C SER A 53 -27.54 9.02 2.94
N VAL A 54 -26.47 8.22 2.89
CA VAL A 54 -25.08 8.72 2.83
C VAL A 54 -24.90 9.64 1.63
N MET A 55 -25.26 9.16 0.44
CA MET A 55 -25.09 9.93 -0.81
C MET A 55 -25.87 11.25 -0.79
N ARG A 56 -27.07 11.25 -0.19
CA ARG A 56 -27.90 12.44 -0.10
C ARG A 56 -27.31 13.49 0.85
N ASN A 57 -26.82 13.06 2.01
CA ASN A 57 -26.50 13.97 3.11
C ASN A 57 -25.03 14.41 3.13
N PHE A 58 -24.11 13.57 2.68
CA PHE A 58 -22.68 13.88 2.69
C PHE A 58 -22.13 14.31 1.32
N GLY A 59 -22.91 14.20 0.25
CA GLY A 59 -22.54 14.64 -1.11
C GLY A 59 -21.48 13.79 -1.81
N SER A 60 -20.79 12.92 -1.08
CA SER A 60 -19.88 11.90 -1.58
C SER A 60 -20.04 10.59 -0.81
N ASP A 61 -19.45 9.52 -1.33
CA ASP A 61 -19.45 8.22 -0.69
C ASP A 61 -18.41 8.15 0.44
N ASN A 62 -18.73 8.81 1.54
CA ASN A 62 -17.92 8.80 2.77
C ASN A 62 -18.47 7.77 3.76
N LEU A 63 -18.60 6.53 3.29
CA LEU A 63 -19.07 5.38 4.06
C LEU A 63 -17.95 4.35 4.23
N ILE A 64 -17.74 3.90 5.47
CA ILE A 64 -16.91 2.73 5.77
C ILE A 64 -17.80 1.70 6.46
N CYS A 65 -18.08 0.60 5.76
CA CYS A 65 -18.79 -0.53 6.35
C CYS A 65 -17.81 -1.47 7.07
N SER A 66 -18.14 -1.87 8.29
CA SER A 66 -17.40 -2.87 9.07
C SER A 66 -18.12 -4.21 9.08
N MET A 67 -17.41 -5.28 9.48
CA MET A 67 -17.92 -6.66 9.44
C MET A 67 -18.43 -7.06 8.05
N SER A 68 -17.82 -6.58 6.97
CA SER A 68 -18.41 -6.55 5.62
C SER A 68 -18.02 -7.72 4.71
N LEU A 69 -17.49 -8.81 5.27
CA LEU A 69 -17.02 -9.96 4.48
C LEU A 69 -18.11 -11.01 4.20
N SER A 70 -19.37 -10.75 4.57
CA SER A 70 -20.47 -11.67 4.26
C SER A 70 -20.88 -11.57 2.78
N ASN A 71 -21.37 -12.69 2.23
CA ASN A 71 -21.97 -12.69 0.89
C ASN A 71 -23.16 -11.73 0.80
N ASP A 72 -23.97 -11.61 1.87
CA ASP A 72 -25.15 -10.74 1.85
C ASP A 72 -24.77 -9.29 1.67
N TYR A 73 -23.68 -8.85 2.33
CA TYR A 73 -23.13 -7.52 2.13
C TYR A 73 -22.61 -7.36 0.70
N ILE A 74 -21.73 -8.26 0.24
CA ILE A 74 -21.08 -8.18 -1.08
C ILE A 74 -22.12 -8.08 -2.20
N TYR A 75 -23.19 -8.86 -2.16
CA TYR A 75 -24.24 -8.84 -3.18
C TYR A 75 -25.30 -7.74 -3.00
N SER A 76 -25.32 -7.05 -1.86
CA SER A 76 -26.27 -5.97 -1.59
C SER A 76 -25.66 -4.58 -1.72
N SER A 77 -24.35 -4.45 -1.53
CA SER A 77 -23.61 -3.20 -1.69
C SER A 77 -23.63 -2.76 -3.16
N LYS A 78 -23.99 -1.50 -3.40
CA LYS A 78 -24.07 -0.92 -4.76
C LYS A 78 -23.22 0.33 -4.89
N LYS A 79 -23.05 1.08 -3.81
CA LYS A 79 -22.40 2.39 -3.82
C LYS A 79 -21.21 2.48 -2.89
N SER A 80 -21.16 1.70 -1.80
CA SER A 80 -20.08 1.76 -0.82
C SER A 80 -18.73 1.42 -1.46
N ALA A 81 -17.82 2.39 -1.49
CA ALA A 81 -16.51 2.30 -2.11
C ALA A 81 -15.46 1.75 -1.15
N ALA A 82 -15.64 1.85 0.16
CA ALA A 82 -14.71 1.31 1.14
C ALA A 82 -15.39 0.32 2.10
N SER A 83 -14.69 -0.74 2.48
CA SER A 83 -15.19 -1.69 3.50
C SER A 83 -14.05 -2.39 4.22
N ARG A 84 -14.26 -2.70 5.49
CA ARG A 84 -13.33 -3.46 6.31
C ARG A 84 -13.17 -4.87 5.78
N VAL A 85 -11.91 -5.29 5.62
CA VAL A 85 -11.56 -6.60 5.05
C VAL A 85 -10.87 -7.54 6.05
N SER A 86 -11.06 -7.32 7.33
CA SER A 86 -10.50 -8.17 8.39
C SER A 86 -11.34 -8.05 9.66
N GLU A 87 -10.96 -8.85 10.66
CA GLU A 87 -11.15 -8.52 12.07
C GLU A 87 -10.54 -7.15 12.43
N ASP A 88 -10.88 -6.65 13.62
CA ASP A 88 -10.27 -5.43 14.15
C ASP A 88 -8.79 -5.64 14.43
N PHE A 89 -8.01 -4.59 14.16
CA PHE A 89 -6.64 -4.47 14.63
C PHE A 89 -6.65 -4.40 16.16
N MET A 90 -6.11 -5.44 16.79
CA MET A 90 -6.03 -5.56 18.25
C MET A 90 -4.62 -5.22 18.75
N PRO A 91 -4.30 -3.95 19.06
CA PRO A 91 -2.93 -3.53 19.41
C PRO A 91 -2.37 -4.23 20.65
N LEU A 92 -3.23 -4.64 21.59
CA LEU A 92 -2.79 -5.30 22.83
C LEU A 92 -2.56 -6.81 22.65
N GLU A 93 -3.12 -7.43 21.59
CA GLU A 93 -2.96 -8.86 21.34
C GLU A 93 -1.76 -9.15 20.45
N LYS A 94 -0.64 -9.46 21.12
CA LYS A 94 0.66 -9.72 20.48
C LYS A 94 0.61 -10.81 19.41
N THR A 95 -0.25 -11.80 19.61
CA THR A 95 -0.47 -12.93 18.70
C THR A 95 -1.16 -12.56 17.41
N PHE A 96 -1.85 -11.41 17.34
CA PHE A 96 -2.69 -11.06 16.18
C PHE A 96 -2.02 -10.04 15.25
N GLN A 97 -0.86 -9.50 15.63
CA GLN A 97 -0.17 -8.49 14.81
C GLN A 97 0.18 -9.03 13.42
N THR A 98 0.75 -10.24 13.36
CA THR A 98 1.09 -10.89 12.09
C THR A 98 -0.14 -11.44 11.38
N LEU A 99 -1.10 -12.00 12.13
CA LEU A 99 -2.36 -12.50 11.60
C LEU A 99 -3.11 -11.39 10.84
N HIS A 100 -3.21 -10.20 11.43
CA HIS A 100 -3.93 -9.06 10.85
C HIS A 100 -3.39 -8.72 9.46
N VAL A 101 -2.07 -8.61 9.31
CA VAL A 101 -1.43 -8.29 8.01
C VAL A 101 -1.66 -9.40 6.98
N ALA A 102 -1.61 -10.67 7.40
CA ALA A 102 -1.95 -11.78 6.52
C ALA A 102 -3.44 -11.74 6.13
N ALA A 103 -4.36 -11.59 7.08
CA ALA A 103 -5.80 -11.58 6.86
C ALA A 103 -6.22 -10.47 5.89
N VAL A 104 -5.80 -9.22 6.12
CA VAL A 104 -6.14 -8.10 5.23
C VAL A 104 -5.60 -8.32 3.81
N ALA A 105 -4.39 -8.86 3.65
CA ALA A 105 -3.81 -9.12 2.34
C ALA A 105 -4.58 -10.22 1.59
N PHE A 106 -4.84 -11.36 2.25
CA PHE A 106 -5.56 -12.48 1.63
C PHE A 106 -7.01 -12.10 1.32
N ASN A 107 -7.73 -11.43 2.23
CA ASN A 107 -9.11 -11.00 1.98
C ASN A 107 -9.19 -9.94 0.85
N SER A 108 -8.13 -9.15 0.67
CA SER A 108 -8.02 -8.18 -0.44
C SER A 108 -7.89 -8.82 -1.82
N LEU A 109 -7.66 -10.14 -1.94
CA LEU A 109 -7.73 -10.86 -3.22
C LEU A 109 -9.12 -10.78 -3.85
N LEU A 110 -10.16 -10.98 -3.05
CA LEU A 110 -11.56 -10.88 -3.50
C LEU A 110 -12.09 -9.46 -3.30
N MET A 111 -11.97 -8.94 -2.08
CA MET A 111 -12.61 -7.66 -1.73
C MET A 111 -12.03 -6.49 -2.50
N GLY A 112 -10.74 -6.53 -2.83
CA GLY A 112 -10.09 -5.48 -3.62
C GLY A 112 -10.57 -5.38 -5.07
N GLU A 113 -11.36 -6.33 -5.57
CA GLU A 113 -12.04 -6.24 -6.87
C GLU A 113 -13.40 -5.54 -6.77
N ILE A 114 -13.92 -5.35 -5.55
CA ILE A 114 -15.29 -4.89 -5.29
C ILE A 114 -15.27 -3.52 -4.62
N VAL A 115 -14.35 -3.32 -3.66
CA VAL A 115 -14.22 -2.11 -2.84
C VAL A 115 -12.75 -1.74 -2.66
N VAL A 116 -12.48 -0.52 -2.22
CA VAL A 116 -11.21 -0.12 -1.60
C VAL A 116 -11.13 -0.79 -0.22
N PRO A 117 -10.20 -1.73 0.01
CA PRO A 117 -10.12 -2.42 1.28
C PRO A 117 -9.71 -1.48 2.41
N ASP A 118 -10.47 -1.45 3.49
CA ASP A 118 -10.05 -0.86 4.77
C ASP A 118 -9.28 -1.91 5.58
N TRP A 119 -7.97 -1.67 5.74
CA TRP A 119 -7.02 -2.52 6.49
C TRP A 119 -6.95 -2.18 7.98
N ASP A 120 -7.91 -1.37 8.45
CA ASP A 120 -7.99 -0.84 9.80
C ASP A 120 -6.88 0.13 10.18
N MET A 121 -7.06 0.75 11.33
CA MET A 121 -6.22 1.74 11.96
C MET A 121 -4.77 1.26 12.13
N LEU A 122 -3.89 2.25 12.26
CA LEU A 122 -2.46 2.13 12.51
C LEU A 122 -2.17 2.79 13.86
N PHE A 123 -1.42 2.09 14.70
CA PHE A 123 -0.77 2.68 15.87
C PHE A 123 0.69 2.95 15.50
N SER A 124 1.04 4.23 15.35
CA SER A 124 2.42 4.64 15.04
C SER A 124 3.31 4.60 16.29
N ASP A 125 2.74 4.68 17.49
CA ASP A 125 3.44 4.46 18.75
C ASP A 125 3.23 3.05 19.30
N HIS A 126 3.66 2.06 18.52
CA HIS A 126 3.55 0.65 18.87
C HIS A 126 4.84 -0.10 18.55
N TYR A 127 5.10 -1.22 19.23
CA TYR A 127 6.33 -2.00 18.97
C TYR A 127 6.33 -2.64 17.57
N THR A 128 5.16 -2.86 16.96
CA THR A 128 5.01 -3.36 15.57
C THR A 128 4.79 -2.25 14.53
N ARG A 129 5.04 -0.99 14.88
CA ARG A 129 4.74 0.18 14.02
C ARG A 129 5.34 0.11 12.62
N GLU A 130 6.60 -0.31 12.48
CA GLU A 130 7.28 -0.39 11.18
C GLU A 130 6.61 -1.48 10.30
N PHE A 131 6.32 -2.64 10.90
CA PHE A 131 5.63 -3.76 10.24
C PHE A 131 4.25 -3.36 9.70
N HIS A 132 3.41 -2.74 10.56
CA HIS A 132 2.08 -2.31 10.16
C HIS A 132 2.11 -1.12 9.19
N ALA A 133 3.02 -0.16 9.38
CA ALA A 133 3.15 0.99 8.49
C ALA A 133 3.56 0.55 7.08
N ALA A 134 4.60 -0.28 6.96
CA ALA A 134 5.02 -0.85 5.67
C ALA A 134 3.85 -1.57 4.98
N ALA A 135 3.08 -2.39 5.69
CA ALA A 135 1.90 -3.07 5.16
C ALA A 135 0.87 -2.09 4.57
N ARG A 136 0.55 -0.96 5.24
CA ARG A 136 -0.38 0.04 4.72
C ARG A 136 0.14 0.75 3.47
N ALA A 137 1.46 0.93 3.34
CA ALA A 137 2.05 1.50 2.12
C ALA A 137 1.79 0.63 0.88
N LEU A 138 1.69 -0.68 1.08
CA LEU A 138 1.43 -1.68 0.04
C LEU A 138 -0.06 -1.94 -0.17
N GLY A 139 -0.89 -1.69 0.84
CA GLY A 139 -2.30 -2.10 0.85
C GLY A 139 -3.18 -1.38 -0.17
N GLY A 140 -2.74 -0.23 -0.71
CA GLY A 140 -3.59 0.63 -1.53
C GLY A 140 -4.84 1.11 -0.77
N CYS A 141 -4.75 1.09 0.56
CA CYS A 141 -5.83 1.32 1.50
C CYS A 141 -5.73 2.72 2.15
N PRO A 142 -6.78 3.18 2.83
CA PRO A 142 -6.69 4.33 3.71
C PRO A 142 -5.71 4.12 4.87
N VAL A 143 -5.21 5.21 5.45
CA VAL A 143 -4.34 5.19 6.63
C VAL A 143 -4.98 6.01 7.74
N TYR A 144 -5.54 5.34 8.74
CA TYR A 144 -6.13 5.98 9.93
C TYR A 144 -5.19 5.83 11.12
N VAL A 145 -4.66 6.92 11.64
CA VAL A 145 -3.80 6.88 12.84
C VAL A 145 -4.69 6.98 14.08
N SER A 146 -4.56 6.03 14.99
CA SER A 146 -5.40 5.94 16.20
C SER A 146 -4.57 5.94 17.48
N ASP A 147 -3.37 6.52 17.42
CA ASP A 147 -2.58 6.77 18.62
C ASP A 147 -3.33 7.71 19.57
N LYS A 148 -3.00 7.61 20.85
CA LYS A 148 -3.37 8.64 21.82
C LYS A 148 -2.87 10.02 21.33
N PRO A 149 -3.69 11.09 21.43
CA PRO A 149 -3.24 12.43 21.10
C PRO A 149 -1.94 12.80 21.83
N GLY A 150 -0.96 13.28 21.06
CA GLY A 150 0.38 13.62 21.55
C GLY A 150 1.40 12.48 21.58
N SER A 151 0.99 11.23 21.29
CA SER A 151 1.89 10.06 21.24
C SER A 151 2.40 9.71 19.85
N HIS A 152 1.98 10.42 18.79
CA HIS A 152 2.32 10.06 17.40
C HIS A 152 3.83 9.93 17.15
N ASN A 153 4.23 8.83 16.53
CA ASN A 153 5.59 8.63 16.05
C ASN A 153 5.74 9.24 14.65
N PHE A 154 6.11 10.52 14.59
CA PHE A 154 6.32 11.22 13.33
C PHE A 154 7.42 10.64 12.45
N ASN A 155 8.38 9.88 13.01
CA ASN A 155 9.42 9.24 12.20
C ASN A 155 8.83 8.14 11.32
N VAL A 156 7.85 7.38 11.82
CA VAL A 156 7.12 6.38 11.02
C VAL A 156 6.14 7.06 10.07
N LEU A 157 5.38 8.04 10.56
CA LEU A 157 4.34 8.70 9.74
C LEU A 157 4.93 9.42 8.53
N LYS A 158 6.12 10.05 8.64
CA LYS A 158 6.81 10.70 7.52
C LYS A 158 7.29 9.74 6.43
N LYS A 159 7.29 8.43 6.68
CA LYS A 159 7.59 7.39 5.68
C LYS A 159 6.34 6.95 4.89
N LEU A 160 5.15 7.36 5.35
CA LEU A 160 3.84 7.03 4.77
C LEU A 160 3.13 8.24 4.15
N VAL A 161 3.23 9.39 4.82
CA VAL A 161 2.42 10.58 4.55
C VAL A 161 3.33 11.73 4.12
N LEU A 162 2.94 12.40 3.04
CA LEU A 162 3.59 13.63 2.59
C LEU A 162 3.28 14.81 3.52
N PRO A 163 4.06 15.89 3.51
CA PRO A 163 3.79 17.07 4.33
C PRO A 163 2.41 17.71 4.17
N ASP A 164 1.71 17.48 3.05
CA ASP A 164 0.35 17.97 2.82
C ASP A 164 -0.75 17.04 3.39
N GLY A 165 -0.36 15.96 4.09
CA GLY A 165 -1.28 14.98 4.67
C GLY A 165 -1.73 13.89 3.69
N SER A 166 -1.36 13.99 2.40
CA SER A 166 -1.68 12.97 1.41
C SER A 166 -0.73 11.79 1.47
N ILE A 167 -1.20 10.60 1.06
CA ILE A 167 -0.40 9.38 1.00
C ILE A 167 0.06 9.08 -0.43
N LEU A 168 1.13 8.31 -0.54
CA LEU A 168 1.58 7.70 -1.80
C LEU A 168 0.85 6.37 -2.02
N ARG A 169 -0.48 6.43 -2.20
CA ARG A 169 -1.32 5.24 -2.34
C ARG A 169 -0.99 4.49 -3.63
N ALA A 170 -0.74 3.19 -3.53
CA ALA A 170 -0.62 2.31 -4.69
C ALA A 170 -1.97 2.15 -5.42
N ARG A 171 -1.94 1.66 -6.66
CA ARG A 171 -3.10 1.65 -7.57
C ARG A 171 -4.16 0.62 -7.23
N PHE A 172 -3.74 -0.57 -6.80
CA PHE A 172 -4.64 -1.69 -6.52
C PHE A 172 -4.78 -1.92 -5.03
N ALA A 173 -5.58 -2.91 -4.64
CA ALA A 173 -5.48 -3.47 -3.30
C ALA A 173 -4.19 -4.30 -3.16
N GLY A 174 -3.49 -4.19 -2.04
CA GLY A 174 -2.33 -5.02 -1.75
C GLY A 174 -2.73 -6.49 -1.60
N ARG A 175 -2.00 -7.40 -2.25
CA ARG A 175 -2.36 -8.82 -2.30
C ARG A 175 -1.13 -9.71 -2.15
N PRO A 176 -1.30 -10.95 -1.65
CA PRO A 176 -0.24 -11.94 -1.67
C PRO A 176 0.29 -12.14 -3.10
N THR A 177 1.59 -12.35 -3.22
CA THR A 177 2.19 -12.83 -4.47
C THR A 177 1.69 -14.25 -4.75
N ARG A 178 1.75 -14.67 -6.02
CA ARG A 178 1.16 -15.94 -6.46
C ARG A 178 1.73 -17.16 -5.73
N ASP A 179 3.01 -17.13 -5.41
CA ASP A 179 3.71 -18.20 -4.71
C ASP A 179 3.35 -18.30 -3.22
N CYS A 180 2.81 -17.23 -2.61
CA CYS A 180 2.32 -17.24 -1.23
C CYS A 180 0.89 -17.79 -1.08
N LEU A 181 0.11 -17.91 -2.17
CA LEU A 181 -1.35 -18.17 -2.10
C LEU A 181 -1.73 -19.48 -1.40
N PHE A 182 -0.86 -20.49 -1.46
CA PHE A 182 -1.09 -21.82 -0.87
C PHE A 182 -0.10 -22.14 0.25
N SER A 183 0.59 -21.13 0.77
CA SER A 183 1.42 -21.23 1.97
C SER A 183 0.66 -20.72 3.19
N ASP A 184 1.06 -21.18 4.37
CA ASP A 184 0.57 -20.65 5.64
C ASP A 184 1.67 -19.75 6.22
N PRO A 185 1.68 -18.44 5.93
CA PRO A 185 2.75 -17.54 6.35
C PRO A 185 2.70 -17.21 7.85
N VAL A 186 1.72 -17.75 8.59
CA VAL A 186 1.46 -17.33 9.96
C VAL A 186 1.83 -18.38 11.01
N VAL A 187 1.81 -19.68 10.69
CA VAL A 187 2.17 -20.74 11.65
C VAL A 187 3.01 -21.89 11.12
N ASP A 188 3.35 -21.94 9.82
CA ASP A 188 4.09 -23.09 9.26
C ASP A 188 5.59 -23.13 9.59
N GLY A 189 6.12 -22.07 10.19
CA GLY A 189 7.51 -21.94 10.61
C GLY A 189 8.52 -21.84 9.47
N LYS A 190 8.10 -21.61 8.23
CA LYS A 190 9.00 -21.58 7.05
C LYS A 190 8.67 -20.53 6.01
N SER A 191 7.42 -20.08 5.90
CA SER A 191 6.98 -19.19 4.83
C SER A 191 6.97 -17.73 5.24
N LEU A 192 7.51 -16.86 4.37
CA LEU A 192 7.32 -15.42 4.42
C LEU A 192 6.07 -15.04 3.61
N LEU A 193 5.38 -13.99 4.03
CA LEU A 193 4.31 -13.37 3.25
C LEU A 193 4.91 -12.28 2.37
N LYS A 194 4.71 -12.38 1.06
CA LYS A 194 5.02 -11.30 0.13
C LYS A 194 3.72 -10.64 -0.32
N ILE A 195 3.65 -9.32 -0.18
CA ILE A 195 2.51 -8.49 -0.61
C ILE A 195 3.00 -7.60 -1.73
N TRP A 196 2.31 -7.58 -2.86
CA TRP A 196 2.67 -6.73 -3.99
C TRP A 196 1.57 -5.73 -4.34
N ASN A 197 1.96 -4.64 -4.99
CA ASN A 197 1.07 -3.66 -5.59
C ASN A 197 1.78 -2.92 -6.74
N LEU A 198 1.03 -2.11 -7.49
CA LEU A 198 1.51 -1.35 -8.64
C LEU A 198 1.32 0.15 -8.43
N ASN A 199 2.30 0.93 -8.88
CA ASN A 199 2.23 2.39 -9.00
C ASN A 199 2.00 2.79 -10.46
N LYS A 200 2.12 4.07 -10.81
CA LYS A 200 1.93 4.53 -12.20
C LYS A 200 3.07 4.11 -13.12
N VAL A 201 4.30 4.01 -12.60
CA VAL A 201 5.53 3.78 -13.39
C VAL A 201 6.39 2.63 -12.84
N SER A 202 6.08 2.13 -11.64
CA SER A 202 6.85 1.07 -10.97
C SER A 202 5.91 0.15 -10.20
N GLY A 203 6.43 -0.94 -9.64
CA GLY A 203 5.75 -1.74 -8.64
C GLY A 203 6.42 -1.65 -7.28
N VAL A 204 5.72 -2.18 -6.27
CA VAL A 204 6.19 -2.23 -4.89
C VAL A 204 5.88 -3.61 -4.32
N ILE A 205 6.83 -4.20 -3.61
CA ILE A 205 6.68 -5.50 -2.94
C ILE A 205 7.21 -5.41 -1.52
N GLY A 206 6.43 -5.86 -0.55
CA GLY A 206 6.84 -5.98 0.84
C GLY A 206 6.91 -7.44 1.23
N VAL A 207 7.96 -7.80 1.96
CA VAL A 207 8.15 -9.15 2.50
C VAL A 207 8.04 -9.07 4.00
N PHE A 208 7.23 -9.94 4.59
CA PHE A 208 6.85 -9.92 5.99
C PHE A 208 7.06 -11.30 6.60
N ASN A 209 7.74 -11.35 7.74
CA ASN A 209 7.74 -12.55 8.56
C ASN A 209 6.51 -12.53 9.48
N CYS A 210 5.42 -13.13 8.98
CA CYS A 210 4.13 -13.20 9.67
C CYS A 210 4.01 -14.38 10.65
N GLN A 211 5.08 -15.11 10.92
CA GLN A 211 5.02 -16.31 11.75
C GLN A 211 4.58 -16.02 13.18
N ARG A 212 4.16 -17.07 13.88
CA ARG A 212 3.74 -17.06 15.30
C ARG A 212 2.43 -16.31 15.55
N ALA A 213 1.53 -16.33 14.57
CA ALA A 213 0.16 -15.89 14.84
C ALA A 213 -0.50 -16.77 15.91
N GLY A 214 -1.43 -16.18 16.67
CA GLY A 214 -2.32 -16.91 17.55
C GLY A 214 -3.40 -17.66 16.77
N LYS A 215 -4.22 -18.41 17.52
CA LYS A 215 -5.41 -19.07 16.97
C LYS A 215 -6.54 -18.05 16.79
N TRP A 216 -7.23 -18.12 15.65
CA TRP A 216 -8.48 -17.41 15.39
C TRP A 216 -9.66 -18.40 15.28
N PRO A 217 -10.83 -18.11 15.89
CA PRO A 217 -11.08 -16.99 16.80
C PRO A 217 -10.26 -17.10 18.09
N PRO A 218 -9.97 -15.96 18.78
CA PRO A 218 -9.24 -15.98 20.04
C PRO A 218 -9.90 -16.93 21.03
N ILE A 219 -9.11 -17.87 21.56
CA ILE A 219 -9.56 -18.75 22.64
C ILE A 219 -9.21 -18.07 23.96
N ALA A 220 -10.22 -17.70 24.74
CA ALA A 220 -10.03 -17.06 26.04
C ALA A 220 -9.11 -17.91 26.93
N GLY A 221 -8.04 -17.31 27.43
CA GLY A 221 -7.05 -17.99 28.28
C GLY A 221 -6.01 -18.84 27.54
N ALA A 222 -6.00 -18.84 26.19
CA ALA A 222 -4.91 -19.45 25.44
C ALA A 222 -3.58 -18.77 25.81
N GLN A 223 -2.62 -19.56 26.28
CA GLN A 223 -1.30 -19.05 26.59
C GLN A 223 -0.61 -18.64 25.29
N TYR A 224 -0.30 -17.35 25.16
CA TYR A 224 0.74 -16.93 24.24
C TYR A 224 2.03 -17.58 24.73
N VAL A 225 2.57 -18.50 23.94
CA VAL A 225 3.92 -19.01 24.15
C VAL A 225 4.82 -18.05 23.38
N PRO A 226 5.44 -17.05 24.03
CA PRO A 226 6.51 -16.31 23.39
C PRO A 226 7.54 -17.33 22.92
N SER A 227 7.96 -17.23 21.67
CA SER A 227 9.06 -18.05 21.17
C SER A 227 10.26 -17.90 22.09
N SER A 228 11.08 -18.94 22.18
CA SER A 228 12.47 -18.72 22.59
C SER A 228 13.05 -17.63 21.68
N GLU A 229 13.82 -16.69 22.25
CA GLU A 229 14.51 -15.62 21.51
C GLU A 229 15.53 -16.14 20.47
N SER A 230 15.48 -17.44 20.13
CA SER A 230 16.51 -18.20 19.45
C SER A 230 16.04 -18.91 18.16
N ALA A 231 14.86 -18.63 17.64
CA ALA A 231 14.51 -19.18 16.32
C ALA A 231 15.29 -18.41 15.25
N PRO A 232 15.91 -19.10 14.28
CA PRO A 232 16.64 -18.42 13.22
C PRO A 232 15.69 -17.56 12.36
N PRO A 233 16.20 -16.49 11.74
CA PRO A 233 15.43 -15.72 10.76
C PRO A 233 14.98 -16.62 9.61
N LEU A 234 13.83 -16.30 9.03
CA LEU A 234 13.35 -16.98 7.84
C LEU A 234 13.97 -16.38 6.60
N ILE A 235 14.39 -17.25 5.69
CA ILE A 235 14.91 -16.86 4.38
C ILE A 235 13.81 -17.05 3.34
N GLY A 236 13.59 -16.03 2.51
CA GLY A 236 12.70 -16.12 1.36
C GLY A 236 13.33 -15.56 0.10
N LEU A 237 12.76 -15.94 -1.04
CA LEU A 237 13.17 -15.46 -2.35
C LEU A 237 12.18 -14.44 -2.89
N VAL A 238 12.72 -13.33 -3.40
CA VAL A 238 11.95 -12.24 -4.00
C VAL A 238 12.39 -12.08 -5.44
N SER A 239 11.43 -11.91 -6.33
CA SER A 239 11.69 -11.69 -7.76
C SER A 239 10.83 -10.53 -8.28
N PRO A 240 11.31 -9.75 -9.26
CA PRO A 240 10.45 -8.75 -9.92
C PRO A 240 9.17 -9.34 -10.52
N ILE A 241 9.18 -10.62 -10.94
CA ILE A 241 7.98 -11.30 -11.47
C ILE A 241 6.89 -11.52 -10.42
N ASP A 242 7.21 -11.39 -9.13
CA ASP A 242 6.22 -11.46 -8.04
C ASP A 242 5.20 -10.31 -8.13
N ILE A 243 5.51 -9.24 -8.85
CA ILE A 243 4.56 -8.19 -9.25
C ILE A 243 3.91 -8.62 -10.57
N ASN A 244 2.75 -9.28 -10.48
CA ASN A 244 2.09 -9.90 -11.63
C ASN A 244 1.83 -8.94 -12.82
N MET A 245 1.63 -7.65 -12.53
CA MET A 245 1.27 -6.61 -13.51
C MET A 245 2.42 -5.63 -13.79
N LEU A 246 3.67 -6.04 -13.59
CA LEU A 246 4.83 -5.15 -13.83
C LEU A 246 4.95 -4.72 -15.30
N GLU A 247 4.51 -5.56 -16.24
CA GLU A 247 4.46 -5.25 -17.67
C GLU A 247 3.53 -4.05 -17.99
N ASP A 248 2.49 -3.82 -17.19
CA ASP A 248 1.49 -2.76 -17.43
C ASP A 248 2.03 -1.34 -17.18
N VAL A 249 3.17 -1.23 -16.49
CA VAL A 249 3.86 0.06 -16.23
C VAL A 249 5.17 0.19 -17.00
N ALA A 250 5.54 -0.83 -17.75
CA ALA A 250 6.60 -0.75 -18.72
C ALA A 250 6.07 -0.23 -20.06
N ASN A 251 6.97 0.33 -20.87
CA ASN A 251 6.72 0.64 -22.28
C ASN A 251 7.43 -0.39 -23.19
N GLU A 252 7.18 -0.27 -24.49
CA GLU A 252 7.68 -1.20 -25.52
C GLU A 252 9.20 -1.35 -25.57
N SER A 253 9.95 -0.40 -25.02
CA SER A 253 11.42 -0.46 -24.95
C SER A 253 11.95 -1.38 -23.85
N TRP A 254 11.12 -1.81 -22.91
CA TRP A 254 11.56 -2.63 -21.78
C TRP A 254 11.99 -4.03 -22.23
N ARG A 255 13.22 -4.42 -21.85
CA ARG A 255 13.83 -5.71 -22.22
C ARG A 255 13.78 -6.76 -21.10
N GLY A 256 13.03 -6.48 -20.02
CA GLY A 256 12.92 -7.36 -18.87
C GLY A 256 13.92 -7.09 -17.75
N GLU A 257 14.78 -6.08 -17.85
CA GLU A 257 15.68 -5.66 -16.76
C GLU A 257 14.96 -4.76 -15.76
N CYS A 258 15.18 -4.95 -14.46
CA CYS A 258 14.56 -4.17 -13.39
C CYS A 258 15.61 -3.55 -12.48
N ALA A 259 15.35 -2.32 -12.05
CA ALA A 259 16.03 -1.69 -10.94
C ALA A 259 15.26 -2.02 -9.66
N VAL A 260 15.96 -2.55 -8.66
CA VAL A 260 15.41 -2.99 -7.37
C VAL A 260 16.03 -2.15 -6.26
N TYR A 261 15.20 -1.35 -5.60
CA TYR A 261 15.62 -0.53 -4.47
C TYR A 261 15.07 -1.10 -3.16
N ALA A 262 15.96 -1.50 -2.26
CA ALA A 262 15.64 -2.01 -0.93
C ALA A 262 15.55 -0.85 0.07
N TYR A 263 14.38 -0.70 0.71
CA TYR A 263 14.08 0.46 1.54
C TYR A 263 14.96 0.58 2.78
N HIS A 264 15.06 -0.48 3.60
CA HIS A 264 15.77 -0.38 4.89
C HIS A 264 17.29 -0.25 4.70
N SER A 265 17.85 -0.99 3.75
CA SER A 265 19.29 -0.91 3.46
C SER A 265 19.69 0.29 2.59
N GLY A 266 18.72 0.90 1.88
CA GLY A 266 18.98 1.99 0.93
C GLY A 266 19.82 1.56 -0.27
N THR A 267 19.80 0.28 -0.63
CA THR A 267 20.63 -0.29 -1.69
C THR A 267 19.86 -0.42 -2.99
N LEU A 268 20.57 -0.23 -4.10
CA LEU A 268 20.07 -0.38 -5.46
C LEU A 268 20.83 -1.53 -6.14
N SER A 269 20.08 -2.46 -6.73
CA SER A 269 20.59 -3.50 -7.62
C SER A 269 19.83 -3.49 -8.95
N VAL A 270 20.43 -4.13 -9.95
CA VAL A 270 19.82 -4.35 -11.26
C VAL A 270 19.77 -5.84 -11.51
N MET A 271 18.64 -6.34 -12.00
CA MET A 271 18.49 -7.75 -12.33
C MET A 271 17.42 -8.01 -13.39
N PRO A 272 17.52 -9.12 -14.14
CA PRO A 272 16.45 -9.62 -14.98
C PRO A 272 15.16 -9.88 -14.19
N LYS A 273 14.00 -9.70 -14.82
CA LYS A 273 12.70 -9.85 -14.16
C LYS A 273 12.42 -11.24 -13.59
N LYS A 274 13.10 -12.26 -14.12
CA LYS A 274 12.96 -13.68 -13.74
C LYS A 274 13.98 -14.11 -12.68
N ASP A 275 14.98 -13.29 -12.41
CA ASP A 275 15.97 -13.59 -11.39
C ASP A 275 15.37 -13.31 -10.01
N HIS A 276 16.07 -13.79 -8.98
CA HIS A 276 15.63 -13.67 -7.59
C HIS A 276 16.80 -13.29 -6.68
N PHE A 277 16.47 -12.73 -5.52
CA PHE A 277 17.41 -12.46 -4.45
C PHE A 277 16.83 -12.90 -3.11
N GLU A 278 17.73 -13.15 -2.16
CA GLU A 278 17.37 -13.62 -0.82
C GLU A 278 17.08 -12.45 0.11
N VAL A 279 16.09 -12.67 0.99
CA VAL A 279 15.83 -11.82 2.15
C VAL A 279 15.80 -12.69 3.40
N SER A 280 16.35 -12.18 4.50
CA SER A 280 16.40 -12.86 5.79
C SER A 280 15.71 -11.97 6.81
N LEU A 281 14.64 -12.46 7.43
CA LEU A 281 13.80 -11.66 8.34
C LEU A 281 13.54 -12.40 9.65
N ASP A 282 13.75 -11.72 10.78
CA ASP A 282 13.23 -12.18 12.06
C ASP A 282 11.70 -11.96 12.14
N VAL A 283 11.05 -12.57 13.12
CA VAL A 283 9.60 -12.44 13.29
C VAL A 283 9.23 -10.99 13.58
N LEU A 284 8.13 -10.52 12.96
CA LEU A 284 7.69 -9.12 12.97
C LEU A 284 8.64 -8.14 12.27
N GLU A 285 9.64 -8.62 11.55
CA GLU A 285 10.40 -7.79 10.61
C GLU A 285 9.78 -7.84 9.21
N CYS A 286 10.08 -6.78 8.46
CA CYS A 286 9.70 -6.67 7.06
C CYS A 286 10.75 -5.90 6.27
N GLU A 287 10.80 -6.12 4.96
CA GLU A 287 11.52 -5.29 4.00
C GLU A 287 10.60 -4.89 2.86
N VAL A 288 10.81 -3.70 2.30
CA VAL A 288 10.02 -3.16 1.19
C VAL A 288 10.95 -2.86 0.03
N PHE A 289 10.56 -3.30 -1.16
CA PHE A 289 11.30 -3.08 -2.39
C PHE A 289 10.46 -2.27 -3.37
N THR A 290 11.07 -1.24 -3.95
CA THR A 290 10.56 -0.62 -5.16
C THR A 290 11.18 -1.32 -6.36
N ILE A 291 10.34 -1.80 -7.27
CA ILE A 291 10.74 -2.52 -8.48
C ILE A 291 10.33 -1.67 -9.68
N SER A 292 11.30 -1.06 -10.37
CA SER A 292 11.01 -0.28 -11.58
C SER A 292 11.57 -0.97 -12.82
N PRO A 293 10.79 -1.11 -13.89
CA PRO A 293 11.30 -1.50 -15.20
C PRO A 293 12.41 -0.55 -15.66
N ILE A 294 13.49 -1.09 -16.22
CA ILE A 294 14.57 -0.33 -16.84
C ILE A 294 14.27 -0.11 -18.31
N MET A 295 13.96 1.12 -18.64
CA MET A 295 13.56 1.55 -19.97
C MET A 295 14.80 1.84 -20.82
N VAL A 296 14.71 1.59 -22.12
CA VAL A 296 15.80 1.81 -23.06
C VAL A 296 15.47 3.01 -23.95
N PHE A 297 16.32 4.04 -23.91
CA PHE A 297 16.16 5.28 -24.67
C PHE A 297 17.38 5.56 -25.57
N GLY A 298 17.14 6.16 -26.74
CA GLY A 298 18.19 6.63 -27.66
C GLY A 298 19.35 5.63 -27.86
N ASP A 299 20.58 6.12 -27.72
CA ASP A 299 21.83 5.35 -27.83
C ASP A 299 22.11 4.48 -26.59
N ASN A 300 21.23 3.51 -26.34
CA ASN A 300 21.32 2.54 -25.23
C ASN A 300 21.43 3.19 -23.84
N LEU A 301 20.74 4.31 -23.63
CA LEU A 301 20.52 4.83 -22.28
C LEU A 301 19.54 3.92 -21.56
N LEU A 302 19.94 3.42 -20.39
CA LEU A 302 19.10 2.64 -19.49
C LEU A 302 18.67 3.54 -18.34
N PHE A 303 17.38 3.61 -18.07
CA PHE A 303 16.85 4.49 -17.03
C PHE A 303 15.61 3.89 -16.34
N ALA A 304 15.54 4.02 -15.01
CA ALA A 304 14.38 3.62 -14.22
C ALA A 304 14.17 4.55 -13.02
N PRO A 305 13.06 5.32 -12.96
CA PRO A 305 12.77 6.16 -11.80
C PRO A 305 12.29 5.33 -10.59
N MET A 306 12.82 5.62 -9.40
CA MET A 306 12.41 4.96 -8.15
C MET A 306 11.37 5.78 -7.37
N GLY A 307 11.40 7.11 -7.49
CA GLY A 307 10.54 8.02 -6.73
C GLY A 307 11.20 8.53 -5.46
N LEU A 308 10.43 8.68 -4.36
CA LEU A 308 10.93 9.23 -3.09
C LEU A 308 11.51 8.14 -2.18
N LEU A 309 12.84 8.04 -2.15
CA LEU A 309 13.61 6.95 -1.55
C LEU A 309 13.37 6.75 -0.05
N ASP A 310 12.90 7.77 0.65
CA ASP A 310 12.67 7.76 2.11
C ASP A 310 11.23 7.32 2.47
N MET A 311 10.38 7.05 1.47
CA MET A 311 9.00 6.58 1.64
C MET A 311 8.91 5.06 1.44
N TYR A 312 8.07 4.36 2.22
CA TYR A 312 7.87 2.92 2.03
C TYR A 312 7.39 2.59 0.61
N ASN A 313 6.40 3.34 0.10
CA ASN A 313 6.00 3.28 -1.31
C ASN A 313 6.65 4.40 -2.12
N SER A 314 7.97 4.33 -2.30
CA SER A 314 8.77 5.32 -3.03
C SER A 314 8.19 5.62 -4.42
N GLY A 315 7.84 4.57 -5.17
CA GLY A 315 7.30 4.66 -6.52
C GLY A 315 5.93 5.33 -6.62
N GLY A 316 5.17 5.39 -5.52
CA GLY A 316 3.85 6.04 -5.50
C GLY A 316 3.92 7.56 -5.68
N ALA A 317 5.11 8.15 -5.62
CA ALA A 317 5.35 9.55 -5.95
C ALA A 317 5.44 9.83 -7.46
N LEU A 318 5.66 8.80 -8.29
CA LEU A 318 5.85 8.96 -9.73
C LEU A 318 4.52 9.16 -10.46
N GLU A 319 4.47 10.18 -11.32
CA GLU A 319 3.29 10.55 -12.10
C GLU A 319 3.42 10.12 -13.57
N SER A 320 4.58 10.35 -14.19
CA SER A 320 4.89 9.87 -15.54
C SER A 320 6.41 9.78 -15.77
N LEU A 321 6.79 9.01 -16.79
CA LEU A 321 8.13 8.94 -17.35
C LEU A 321 8.00 9.10 -18.86
N ASP A 322 8.67 10.11 -19.39
CA ASP A 322 8.62 10.50 -20.79
C ASP A 322 10.05 10.73 -21.31
N VAL A 323 10.23 10.70 -22.62
CA VAL A 323 11.51 11.00 -23.28
C VAL A 323 11.29 11.97 -24.43
N SER A 324 12.23 12.89 -24.61
CA SER A 324 12.24 13.83 -25.73
C SER A 324 13.67 14.09 -26.19
N ASN A 325 13.83 14.57 -27.42
CA ASN A 325 15.12 14.99 -27.96
C ASN A 325 15.13 16.51 -28.13
N ASN A 326 16.30 17.14 -28.08
CA ASN A 326 16.47 18.57 -28.38
C ASN A 326 17.79 18.81 -29.12
N ASP A 327 17.95 19.95 -29.79
CA ASP A 327 19.10 20.28 -30.64
C ASP A 327 20.46 20.22 -29.92
N LEU A 328 20.46 20.31 -28.57
CA LEU A 328 21.65 20.32 -27.71
C LEU A 328 21.92 18.99 -26.98
N PHE A 329 20.93 18.10 -26.90
CA PHE A 329 21.00 16.88 -26.11
C PHE A 329 20.32 15.72 -26.83
N ASP A 330 21.08 14.63 -27.02
CA ASP A 330 20.63 13.46 -27.78
C ASP A 330 19.45 12.75 -27.11
N CYS A 331 19.31 12.90 -25.77
CA CYS A 331 18.21 12.33 -25.00
C CYS A 331 17.93 13.16 -23.74
N VAL A 332 16.69 13.58 -23.58
CA VAL A 332 16.17 14.23 -22.37
C VAL A 332 15.10 13.34 -21.75
N VAL A 333 15.42 12.77 -20.59
CA VAL A 333 14.46 11.96 -19.80
C VAL A 333 13.68 12.87 -18.87
N LYS A 334 12.36 12.85 -18.98
CA LYS A 334 11.44 13.67 -18.19
C LYS A 334 10.68 12.79 -17.21
N VAL A 335 10.74 13.15 -15.92
CA VAL A 335 10.03 12.45 -14.85
C VAL A 335 9.13 13.44 -14.14
N ARG A 336 7.83 13.16 -14.09
CA ARG A 336 6.90 13.92 -13.24
C ARG A 336 6.79 13.22 -11.90
N VAL A 337 7.02 13.95 -10.81
CA VAL A 337 7.03 13.40 -9.45
C VAL A 337 6.32 14.34 -8.48
N ARG A 338 5.53 13.77 -7.56
CA ARG A 338 4.80 14.47 -6.51
C ARG A 338 5.51 14.32 -5.17
N GLY A 339 5.63 15.42 -4.42
CA GLY A 339 6.21 15.41 -3.07
C GLY A 339 7.60 16.05 -2.98
N CYS A 340 8.28 15.82 -1.86
CA CYS A 340 9.58 16.40 -1.53
C CYS A 340 10.47 15.37 -0.80
N GLY A 341 11.78 15.61 -0.74
CA GLY A 341 12.74 14.70 -0.12
C GLY A 341 13.77 14.17 -1.11
N ARG A 342 14.36 13.01 -0.81
CA ARG A 342 15.34 12.39 -1.71
C ARG A 342 14.63 11.66 -2.84
N PHE A 343 14.77 12.18 -4.06
CA PHE A 343 14.38 11.47 -5.27
C PHE A 343 15.51 10.55 -5.73
N GLY A 344 15.16 9.36 -6.20
CA GLY A 344 16.09 8.41 -6.78
C GLY A 344 15.67 7.86 -8.13
N ALA A 345 16.68 7.50 -8.93
CA ALA A 345 16.53 6.75 -10.17
C ALA A 345 17.78 5.89 -10.43
N TYR A 346 17.63 4.83 -11.22
CA TYR A 346 18.76 4.15 -11.84
C TYR A 346 19.06 4.79 -13.20
N SER A 347 20.35 4.97 -13.50
CA SER A 347 20.83 5.14 -14.87
C SER A 347 22.18 4.47 -15.08
N ASN A 348 22.40 3.90 -16.27
CA ASN A 348 23.70 3.36 -16.65
C ASN A 348 24.75 4.44 -17.01
N LYS A 349 24.32 5.68 -17.26
CA LYS A 349 25.19 6.81 -17.62
C LYS A 349 24.94 7.96 -16.65
N LYS A 350 25.97 8.77 -16.39
CA LYS A 350 25.79 10.01 -15.63
C LYS A 350 25.15 11.07 -16.53
N PRO A 351 24.02 11.71 -16.13
CA PRO A 351 23.49 12.88 -16.83
C PRO A 351 24.52 14.02 -16.86
N LYS A 352 24.53 14.80 -17.94
CA LYS A 352 25.34 16.03 -18.05
C LYS A 352 24.82 17.11 -17.10
N SER A 353 23.50 17.22 -16.98
CA SER A 353 22.83 18.18 -16.10
C SER A 353 21.40 17.75 -15.75
N CYS A 354 20.80 18.42 -14.76
CA CYS A 354 19.45 18.17 -14.25
C CYS A 354 18.70 19.48 -14.12
N LEU A 355 17.44 19.51 -14.55
CA LEU A 355 16.53 20.60 -14.22
C LEU A 355 15.37 20.06 -13.39
N VAL A 356 14.99 20.80 -12.34
CA VAL A 356 13.72 20.59 -11.63
C VAL A 356 12.88 21.86 -11.82
N ASN A 357 11.74 21.73 -12.50
CA ASN A 357 10.90 22.87 -12.90
C ASN A 357 11.72 23.98 -13.59
N LYS A 358 12.58 23.59 -14.53
CA LYS A 358 13.49 24.47 -15.30
C LYS A 358 14.58 25.17 -14.50
N LYS A 359 14.85 24.73 -13.26
CA LYS A 359 15.97 25.22 -12.44
C LYS A 359 17.03 24.14 -12.29
N GLU A 360 18.29 24.52 -12.47
CA GLU A 360 19.40 23.58 -12.34
C GLU A 360 19.53 23.06 -10.91
N GLU A 361 19.67 21.75 -10.77
CA GLU A 361 19.79 21.07 -9.49
C GLU A 361 20.97 20.10 -9.47
N PHE A 362 21.59 19.97 -8.30
CA PHE A 362 22.72 19.07 -8.12
C PHE A 362 22.27 17.61 -8.05
N ILE A 363 22.95 16.73 -8.80
CA ILE A 363 22.76 15.28 -8.74
C ILE A 363 23.99 14.61 -8.13
N VAL A 364 23.75 13.68 -7.20
CA VAL A 364 24.72 12.68 -6.76
C VAL A 364 24.56 11.44 -7.64
N TYR A 365 25.64 10.99 -8.29
CA TYR A 365 25.65 9.78 -9.10
C TYR A 365 26.67 8.78 -8.55
N ASN A 366 26.21 7.55 -8.30
CA ASN A 366 27.08 6.44 -7.95
C ASN A 366 27.36 5.59 -9.19
N ALA A 367 28.59 5.68 -9.71
CA ALA A 367 28.99 4.96 -10.92
C ALA A 367 29.04 3.43 -10.75
N ASN A 368 29.10 2.91 -9.52
CA ASN A 368 29.21 1.46 -9.27
C ASN A 368 27.86 0.74 -9.43
N ASN A 369 26.76 1.39 -9.06
CA ASN A 369 25.41 0.80 -9.12
C ASN A 369 24.41 1.60 -9.95
N GLY A 370 24.82 2.73 -10.52
CA GLY A 370 23.98 3.59 -11.36
C GLY A 370 22.96 4.43 -10.60
N LEU A 371 23.02 4.50 -9.26
CA LEU A 371 22.06 5.27 -8.48
C LEU A 371 22.28 6.78 -8.68
N LEU A 372 21.25 7.45 -9.19
CA LEU A 372 21.09 8.90 -9.25
C LEU A 372 20.23 9.36 -8.07
N VAL A 373 20.69 10.36 -7.33
CA VAL A 373 19.95 10.99 -6.23
C VAL A 373 19.97 12.50 -6.36
N LEU A 374 18.81 13.13 -6.21
CA LEU A 374 18.70 14.58 -6.02
C LEU A 374 17.69 14.91 -4.91
N LYS A 375 17.80 16.12 -4.35
CA LYS A 375 16.91 16.58 -3.28
C LYS A 375 15.82 17.47 -3.83
N LEU A 376 14.58 17.02 -3.77
CA LEU A 376 13.41 17.81 -4.12
C LEU A 376 13.03 18.75 -2.98
N GLN A 377 13.23 20.05 -3.18
CA GLN A 377 12.81 21.09 -2.25
C GLN A 377 11.35 21.51 -2.47
N GLY A 378 10.79 22.24 -1.52
CA GLY A 378 9.48 22.90 -1.66
C GLY A 378 8.29 22.05 -1.22
N ASP A 379 7.12 22.42 -1.74
CA ASP A 379 5.82 21.85 -1.38
C ASP A 379 5.58 20.45 -2.01
N CYS A 380 4.40 19.87 -1.74
CA CYS A 380 4.01 18.55 -2.23
C CYS A 380 3.44 18.56 -3.66
N LYS A 381 3.59 19.66 -4.41
CA LYS A 381 3.10 19.74 -5.79
C LYS A 381 3.91 18.83 -6.72
N VAL A 382 3.31 18.52 -7.87
CA VAL A 382 3.99 17.80 -8.94
C VAL A 382 5.10 18.67 -9.51
N LYS A 383 6.28 18.09 -9.66
CA LYS A 383 7.49 18.69 -10.22
C LYS A 383 7.90 17.90 -11.46
N GLU A 384 8.43 18.59 -12.45
CA GLU A 384 9.03 17.98 -13.64
C GLU A 384 10.54 17.98 -13.46
N ILE A 385 11.15 16.79 -13.53
CA ILE A 385 12.60 16.59 -13.52
C ILE A 385 13.03 16.26 -14.95
N GLU A 386 14.02 16.98 -15.47
CA GLU A 386 14.61 16.74 -16.78
C GLU A 386 16.08 16.34 -16.62
N PHE A 387 16.43 15.12 -17.01
CA PHE A 387 17.81 14.63 -17.07
C PHE A 387 18.32 14.73 -18.50
N MET A 388 19.37 15.51 -18.72
CA MET A 388 19.97 15.75 -20.04
C MET A 388 21.23 14.90 -20.22
N TYR A 389 21.29 14.11 -21.28
CA TYR A 389 22.40 13.18 -21.57
C TYR A 389 23.29 13.61 -22.73
#